data_AF-A0A956ISI2-F1
#
_entry.id   AF-A0A956ISI2-F1
#
_cell.length_a   1.000
_cell.length_b   1.000
_cell.length_c   1.000
_cell.angle_alpha   90.00
_cell.angle_beta   90.00
_cell.angle_gamma   90.00
#
_symmetry.space_group_name_H-M   'P 1'
#
loop_
_entity.id
_entity.type
_entity.pdbx_description
1 polymer ?
#
loop_
_entity_poly.entity_id
_entity_poly.type
_entity_poly.pdbx_seq_one_letter_code
_entity_poly.pdbx_strand_id
1 'polypeptide(L)' 'LRSLEVDIEGSIDLNGVFGLGDVRPGLFDARLTLHVDSDAEAKVLQEILEATRSRSPVFDTVTKPVAVRTEVRKVA' A
#
# COMPACT_ATOMS: atom_id res chain seq x y z
N LEU A 1 22.93 -4.57 5.99
CA LEU A 1 21.64 -4.21 6.58
C LEU A 1 21.58 -4.82 7.97
N ARG A 2 21.38 -4.01 9.01
CA ARG A 2 21.24 -4.47 10.40
C ARG A 2 19.78 -4.48 10.83
N SER A 3 19.04 -3.41 10.55
CA SER A 3 17.59 -3.34 10.76
C SER A 3 16.89 -2.57 9.64
N LEU A 4 15.62 -2.89 9.46
CA LEU A 4 14.69 -2.21 8.58
C LEU A 4 13.34 -2.15 9.31
N GLU A 5 12.84 -0.95 9.52
CA GLU A 5 11.49 -0.69 10.03
C GLU A 5 10.73 0.17 9.03
N VAL A 6 9.43 -0.04 8.94
CA VAL A 6 8.58 0.67 7.99
C VAL A 6 7.32 1.13 8.71
N ASP A 7 7.17 2.45 8.83
CA ASP A 7 5.92 3.06 9.27
C ASP A 7 4.98 3.18 8.08
N ILE A 8 3.73 2.77 8.28
CA ILE A 8 2.68 2.87 7.27
C ILE A 8 1.50 3.61 7.87
N GLU A 9 1.21 4.78 7.32
CA GLU A 9 0.04 5.59 7.66
C GLU A 9 -0.94 5.56 6.50
N GLY A 10 -2.24 5.42 6.78
CA GLY A 10 -3.27 5.36 5.76
C GLY A 10 -4.52 6.14 6.18
N SER A 11 -5.18 6.78 5.22
CA SER A 11 -6.38 7.59 5.46
C SER A 11 -7.62 6.98 4.81
N ILE A 12 -8.69 6.85 5.59
CA ILE A 12 -9.99 6.29 5.17
C ILE A 12 -11.10 7.23 5.68
N ASP A 13 -12.12 7.45 4.84
CA ASP A 13 -13.35 8.11 5.27
C ASP A 13 -14.40 7.05 5.64
N LEU A 14 -14.80 7.05 6.93
CA LEU A 14 -15.77 6.10 7.46
C LEU A 14 -17.18 6.31 6.89
N ASN A 15 -17.49 7.50 6.38
CA ASN A 15 -18.76 7.75 5.71
C ASN A 15 -18.91 6.83 4.48
N GLY A 16 -17.86 6.69 3.68
CA GLY A 16 -17.85 5.76 2.55
C GLY A 16 -17.98 4.29 2.99
N VAL A 17 -17.31 3.92 4.09
CA VAL A 17 -17.37 2.55 4.65
C VAL A 17 -18.78 2.17 5.12
N PHE A 18 -19.48 3.11 5.77
CA PHE A 18 -20.84 2.89 6.28
C PHE A 18 -21.94 3.24 5.27
N GLY A 19 -21.59 3.68 4.05
CA GLY A 19 -22.55 4.06 3.02
C GLY A 19 -23.29 5.38 3.33
N LEU A 20 -22.68 6.25 4.13
CA LEU A 20 -23.22 7.53 4.58
C LEU A 20 -22.71 8.70 3.71
N GLY A 21 -23.03 8.70 2.42
CA GLY A 21 -22.66 9.79 1.50
C GLY A 21 -21.99 9.31 0.22
N ASP A 22 -21.66 10.25 -0.66
CA ASP A 22 -21.01 9.98 -1.95
C ASP A 22 -19.48 9.99 -1.83
N VAL A 23 -18.95 9.10 -0.97
CA VAL A 23 -17.52 8.95 -0.73
C VAL A 23 -17.11 7.51 -1.06
N ARG A 24 -16.02 7.36 -1.82
CA ARG A 24 -15.47 6.05 -2.13
C ARG A 24 -15.07 5.31 -0.84
N PRO A 25 -15.56 4.09 -0.60
CA PRO A 25 -15.08 3.28 0.51
C PRO A 25 -13.62 2.86 0.28
N GLY A 26 -12.79 2.97 1.32
CA GLY A 26 -11.41 2.49 1.35
C GLY A 26 -10.35 3.58 1.51
N LEU A 27 -9.09 3.18 1.34
CA LEU A 27 -7.93 4.07 1.43
C LEU A 27 -7.91 5.07 0.26
N PHE A 28 -7.72 6.35 0.59
CA PHE A 28 -7.49 7.41 -0.39
C PHE A 28 -6.07 7.97 -0.37
N ASP A 29 -5.33 7.75 0.73
CA ASP A 29 -3.90 8.07 0.83
C ASP A 29 -3.19 7.00 1.68
N ALA A 30 -1.94 6.71 1.34
CA ALA A 30 -1.06 5.84 2.12
C ALA A 30 0.38 6.37 2.05
N ARG A 31 1.01 6.55 3.21
CA ARG A 31 2.37 7.05 3.37
C ARG A 31 3.24 6.01 4.04
N LEU A 32 4.38 5.73 3.43
CA LEU A 32 5.36 4.79 3.96
C LEU A 32 6.66 5.54 4.30
N THR A 33 7.17 5.36 5.51
CA THR A 33 8.46 5.88 5.95
C THR A 33 9.36 4.72 6.33
N LEU A 34 10.51 4.60 5.68
CA LEU A 34 11.47 3.53 5.93
C LEU A 34 12.59 4.03 6.86
N HIS A 35 12.79 3.34 7.97
CA HIS A 35 13.92 3.54 8.88
C HIS A 35 14.93 2.41 8.65
N VAL A 36 16.14 2.75 8.22
CA VAL A 36 17.15 1.77 7.77
C VAL A 36 18.44 1.95 8.55
N ASP A 37 18.89 0.89 9.22
CA ASP A 37 20.25 0.82 9.78
C ASP A 37 21.15 -0.03 8.87
N SER A 38 22.10 0.61 8.21
CA SER A 38 23.09 -0.07 7.36
C SER A 38 24.34 0.80 7.12
N ASP A 39 25.42 0.18 6.65
CA ASP A 39 26.64 0.87 6.23
C ASP A 39 26.59 1.36 4.78
N ALA A 40 25.44 1.20 4.11
CA ALA A 40 25.29 1.63 2.72
C ALA A 40 25.13 3.15 2.64
N GLU A 41 25.69 3.75 1.60
CA GLU A 41 25.50 5.17 1.32
C GLU A 41 24.03 5.49 1.03
N ALA A 42 23.59 6.70 1.40
CA ALA A 42 22.21 7.13 1.20
C ALA A 42 21.72 6.98 -0.25
N LYS A 43 22.61 7.21 -1.24
CA LYS A 43 22.28 7.03 -2.65
C LYS A 43 21.94 5.57 -2.99
N VAL A 44 22.71 4.61 -2.46
CA VAL A 44 22.44 3.18 -2.66
C VAL A 44 21.12 2.78 -2.03
N LEU A 45 20.80 3.33 -0.86
CA LEU A 45 19.50 3.09 -0.21
C LEU A 45 18.33 3.64 -1.04
N GLN A 46 18.49 4.80 -1.69
CA GLN A 46 17.48 5.34 -2.60
C GLN A 46 17.31 4.48 -3.86
N GLU A 47 18.40 3.98 -4.44
CA GLU A 47 18.33 3.05 -5.57
C GLU A 47 17.59 1.75 -5.22
N ILE A 48 17.82 1.23 -4.00
CA ILE A 48 17.09 0.05 -3.48
C ILE A 48 15.62 0.37 -3.26
N LEU A 49 15.27 1.55 -2.74
CA LEU A 49 13.88 1.98 -2.56
C LEU A 49 13.12 1.99 -3.90
N GLU A 50 13.70 2.60 -4.92
CA GLU A 50 13.11 2.66 -6.26
C GLU A 50 13.01 1.28 -6.91
N ALA A 51 14.05 0.44 -6.78
CA ALA A 51 14.00 -0.94 -7.23
C ALA A 51 12.90 -1.74 -6.52
N THR A 52 12.70 -1.51 -5.22
CA THR A 52 11.65 -2.17 -4.42
C THR A 52 10.25 -1.72 -4.85
N ARG A 53 10.04 -0.43 -5.09
CA ARG A 53 8.76 0.11 -5.60
C ARG A 53 8.38 -0.51 -6.94
N SER A 54 9.32 -0.60 -7.87
CA SER A 54 9.06 -1.14 -9.22
C SER A 54 8.75 -2.64 -9.26
N ARG A 55 9.18 -3.40 -8.24
CA ARG A 55 9.03 -4.86 -8.18
C ARG A 55 8.04 -5.34 -7.13
N SER A 56 7.57 -4.48 -6.24
CA SER A 56 6.68 -4.84 -5.14
C SER A 56 5.28 -5.18 -5.66
N PRO A 57 4.79 -6.42 -5.47
CA PRO A 57 3.45 -6.81 -5.91
C PRO A 57 2.36 -6.03 -5.18
N VAL A 58 2.57 -5.72 -3.89
CA VAL A 58 1.61 -4.95 -3.09
C VAL A 58 1.57 -3.50 -3.56
N PHE A 59 2.74 -2.88 -3.81
CA PHE A 59 2.80 -1.51 -4.33
C PHE A 59 2.09 -1.40 -5.68
N ASP A 60 2.32 -2.35 -6.59
CA ASP A 60 1.64 -2.41 -7.89
C ASP A 60 0.12 -2.56 -7.72
N THR A 61 -0.31 -3.47 -6.84
CA THR A 61 -1.72 -3.75 -6.55
C THR A 61 -2.46 -2.54 -5.99
N VAL A 62 -1.83 -1.75 -5.10
CA VAL A 62 -2.50 -0.59 -4.47
C VAL A 62 -2.47 0.66 -5.35
N THR A 63 -1.50 0.77 -6.27
CA THR A 63 -1.35 1.94 -7.15
C THR A 63 -2.04 1.80 -8.50
N LYS A 64 -2.54 0.60 -8.84
CA LYS A 64 -3.21 0.32 -10.12
C LYS A 64 -4.56 -0.37 -9.92
N PRO A 65 -5.53 -0.17 -10.81
CA PRO A 65 -6.78 -0.91 -10.77
C PRO A 65 -6.56 -2.41 -11.00
N VAL A 66 -7.11 -3.24 -10.12
CA VAL A 66 -7.15 -4.70 -10.28
C VAL A 66 -8.56 -5.12 -10.67
N ALA A 67 -8.68 -5.93 -11.73
CA ALA A 67 -9.97 -6.47 -12.14
C ALA A 67 -10.45 -7.53 -11.13
N VAL A 68 -11.49 -7.22 -10.37
CA VAL A 68 -12.10 -8.14 -9.40
C VAL A 68 -13.37 -8.73 -10.01
N ARG A 69 -13.53 -10.06 -9.90
CA ARG A 69 -14.73 -10.78 -10.34
C ARG A 69 -15.35 -11.49 -9.15
N THR A 70 -16.66 -11.39 -9.00
CA THR A 70 -17.41 -12.02 -7.92
C THR A 70 -18.49 -12.94 -8.49
N GLU A 71 -18.73 -14.07 -7.84
CA GLU A 71 -19.82 -14.99 -8.16
C GLU A 71 -20.58 -15.35 -6.88
N VAL A 72 -21.90 -15.52 -6.99
CA VAL A 72 -22.75 -16.02 -5.91
C VAL A 72 -23.18 -17.44 -6.26
N ARG A 73 -22.95 -18.40 -5.36
CA ARG A 73 -23.48 -19.76 -5.47
C ARG A 73 -24.44 -20.02 -4.31
N LYS A 74 -25.71 -20.25 -4.64
CA LYS A 74 -26.71 -20.67 -3.66
C LYS A 74 -26.51 -22.16 -3.36
N VAL A 75 -26.33 -22.51 -2.09
CA VAL A 75 -26.30 -23.89 -1.60
C VAL A 75 -27.63 -24.16 -0.88
N ALA A 76 -28.22 -25.32 -1.13
CA ALA A 76 -29.48 -25.77 -0.52
C ALA A 76 -29.24 -26.41 0.85
#